data_AF-A0AAD7XGD2-F1
#
_entry.id   AF-A0AAD7XGD2-F1
#
_cell.length_a   1.000
_cell.length_b   1.000
_cell.length_c   1.000
_cell.angle_alpha   90.00
_cell.angle_beta   90.00
_cell.angle_gamma   90.00
#
_symmetry.space_group_name_H-M   'P 1'
#
loop_
_entity.id
_entity.type
_entity.pdbx_description
1 polymer ?
#
loop_
_entity_poly.entity_id
_entity_poly.type
_entity_poly.pdbx_seq_one_letter_code
_entity_poly.pdbx_strand_id
1 'polypeptide(L)'
;MILLLQHLLLGRATTVVVTLLSRGRTEVQTQLLARLEATSPYAVKVAFDTASGIPPQHPNLIALSNAANVRAFGRKVGNFNGKYTDNPARLGALRWFANSGFHYMWMLEDDAYVRNMSAFAATYDDVTADFVGAGGRALPFWVAKGWRVGRPEHAVDRDPFSTAFWCVCRFSKRLAEALIQRLHAEPASSHHEIFLPYVLYRDGLPWHALTDQHRRHLALNAHDGKQHFLTLDQAIHRPDVLVAHPIKELGDRSSHTNNNTVLPLLLRRCRNHTNVLAACVAGEACGTHTSFAACQRACAESNGCAALVYNKYGECYLKRHARPRQPDPPYHQTVAISLEQDIAANPSVFGKLLRRELPVAVLHDEPDYWAFRNIKPYAPLAGLVIPKRYVPHSPEGLAKHLDDLRRVALLVLEQHQPEAYKAGDYWLRFHRPPFSSVDHLHLHCLAPISQAPLWTKFVFLADSPWALDLDKR
;
A
#
# COMPACT_ATOMS: atom_id res chain seq x y z
N MET A 1 -8.90 -34.44 -10.58
CA MET A 1 -10.14 -34.91 -9.93
C MET A 1 -9.91 -36.12 -9.02
N ILE A 2 -9.05 -37.08 -9.39
CA ILE A 2 -8.75 -38.27 -8.55
C ILE A 2 -7.90 -37.93 -7.30
N LEU A 3 -6.96 -36.97 -7.38
CA LEU A 3 -6.20 -36.48 -6.21
C LEU A 3 -7.06 -35.73 -5.18
N LEU A 4 -8.18 -35.12 -5.61
CA LEU A 4 -9.10 -34.41 -4.71
C LEU A 4 -9.98 -35.39 -3.90
N LEU A 5 -10.25 -36.58 -4.45
CA LEU A 5 -11.14 -37.58 -3.87
C LEU A 5 -10.43 -38.52 -2.88
N GLN A 6 -9.10 -38.71 -2.99
CA GLN A 6 -8.34 -39.47 -1.98
C GLN A 6 -8.20 -38.73 -0.63
N HIS A 7 -8.22 -37.39 -0.63
CA HIS A 7 -8.23 -36.61 0.62
C HIS A 7 -9.56 -36.69 1.39
N LEU A 8 -10.67 -37.01 0.72
CA LEU A 8 -12.01 -36.96 1.31
C LEU A 8 -12.39 -38.22 2.10
N LEU A 9 -11.70 -39.35 1.91
CA LEU A 9 -12.17 -40.63 2.48
C LEU A 9 -11.49 -41.06 3.78
N LEU A 10 -10.32 -40.50 4.14
CA LEU A 10 -9.67 -40.67 5.46
C LEU A 10 -8.82 -39.44 5.89
N GLY A 11 -8.91 -38.32 5.18
CA GLY A 11 -7.97 -37.19 5.30
C GLY A 11 -8.12 -36.39 6.59
N ARG A 12 -7.01 -36.20 7.31
CA ARG A 12 -6.93 -35.38 8.51
C ARG A 12 -7.24 -33.92 8.16
N ALA A 13 -8.45 -33.46 8.49
CA ALA A 13 -8.91 -32.10 8.20
C ALA A 13 -7.89 -31.04 8.65
N THR A 14 -7.44 -30.19 7.73
CA THR A 14 -6.41 -29.18 7.96
C THR A 14 -6.95 -27.78 7.67
N THR A 15 -6.52 -26.79 8.44
CA THR A 15 -6.86 -25.37 8.25
C THR A 15 -5.59 -24.52 8.24
N VAL A 16 -5.68 -23.32 7.66
CA VAL A 16 -4.69 -22.26 7.83
C VAL A 16 -5.28 -21.18 8.74
N VAL A 17 -4.49 -20.70 9.70
CA VAL A 17 -4.83 -19.59 10.59
C VAL A 17 -3.75 -18.52 10.48
N VAL A 18 -4.15 -17.33 10.05
CA VAL A 18 -3.28 -16.15 10.06
C VAL A 18 -3.50 -15.41 11.37
N THR A 19 -2.45 -15.28 12.19
CA THR A 19 -2.48 -14.59 13.46
C THR A 19 -2.11 -13.12 13.27
N LEU A 20 -3.08 -12.23 13.46
CA LEU A 20 -2.85 -10.78 13.35
C LEU A 20 -2.13 -10.28 14.61
N LEU A 21 -0.87 -9.87 14.45
CA LEU A 21 -0.02 -9.38 15.54
C LEU A 21 -0.14 -7.87 15.76
N SER A 22 -0.63 -7.15 14.75
CA SER A 22 -0.81 -5.71 14.73
C SER A 22 -2.27 -5.30 15.02
N ARG A 23 -2.47 -4.10 15.57
CA ARG A 23 -3.81 -3.54 15.91
C ARG A 23 -4.66 -3.16 14.69
N GLY A 24 -4.23 -3.52 13.49
CA GLY A 24 -4.96 -3.32 12.23
C GLY A 24 -4.14 -3.83 11.04
N ARG A 25 -4.83 -4.33 10.00
CA ARG A 25 -4.15 -4.86 8.80
C ARG A 25 -3.58 -3.73 7.94
N THR A 26 -2.28 -3.78 7.64
CA THR A 26 -1.67 -2.96 6.59
C THR A 26 -2.07 -3.45 5.19
N GLU A 27 -1.70 -2.71 4.16
CA GLU A 27 -1.98 -3.11 2.78
C GLU A 27 -1.20 -4.38 2.42
N VAL A 28 0.08 -4.45 2.78
CA VAL A 28 0.88 -5.66 2.59
C VAL A 28 0.26 -6.87 3.27
N GLN A 29 -0.20 -6.74 4.52
CA GLN A 29 -0.85 -7.86 5.22
C GLN A 29 -2.14 -8.31 4.54
N THR A 30 -2.89 -7.37 3.96
CA THR A 30 -4.09 -7.67 3.17
C THR A 30 -3.72 -8.43 1.89
N GLN A 31 -2.67 -8.02 1.18
CA GLN A 31 -2.20 -8.71 -0.03
C GLN A 31 -1.57 -10.07 0.25
N LEU A 32 -0.88 -10.22 1.39
CA LEU A 32 -0.35 -11.50 1.86
C LEU A 32 -1.49 -12.49 2.13
N LEU A 33 -2.53 -12.06 2.85
CA LEU A 33 -3.70 -12.87 3.12
C LEU A 33 -4.43 -13.27 1.82
N ALA A 34 -4.70 -12.31 0.93
CA ALA A 34 -5.41 -12.62 -0.32
C ALA A 34 -4.66 -13.64 -1.19
N ARG A 35 -3.32 -13.57 -1.23
CA ARG A 35 -2.49 -14.55 -1.93
C ARG A 35 -2.50 -15.91 -1.25
N LEU A 36 -2.44 -15.93 0.07
CA LEU A 36 -2.54 -17.16 0.86
C LEU A 36 -3.87 -17.84 0.57
N GLU A 37 -4.98 -17.11 0.58
CA GLU A 37 -6.32 -17.60 0.25
C GLU A 37 -6.40 -18.13 -1.18
N ALA A 38 -5.83 -17.40 -2.15
CA ALA A 38 -5.84 -17.80 -3.56
C ALA A 38 -5.01 -19.07 -3.85
N THR A 39 -4.05 -19.41 -2.99
CA THR A 39 -3.12 -20.53 -3.23
C THR A 39 -3.25 -21.65 -2.21
N SER A 40 -4.11 -21.50 -1.19
CA SER A 40 -4.27 -22.48 -0.11
C SER A 40 -5.22 -23.60 -0.54
N PRO A 41 -4.86 -24.87 -0.30
CA PRO A 41 -5.78 -25.99 -0.49
C PRO A 41 -6.74 -26.14 0.71
N TYR A 42 -6.50 -25.39 1.79
CA TYR A 42 -7.22 -25.45 3.05
C TYR A 42 -7.99 -24.17 3.31
N ALA A 43 -9.04 -24.26 4.13
CA ALA A 43 -9.76 -23.08 4.62
C ALA A 43 -8.80 -22.14 5.37
N VAL A 44 -8.80 -20.87 4.97
CA VAL A 44 -8.02 -19.82 5.64
C VAL A 44 -8.90 -19.07 6.63
N LYS A 45 -8.41 -18.94 7.85
CA LYS A 45 -9.05 -18.23 8.94
C LYS A 45 -8.15 -17.11 9.43
N VAL A 46 -8.76 -16.03 9.93
CA VAL A 46 -8.03 -14.85 10.38
C VAL A 46 -8.30 -14.68 11.87
N ALA A 47 -7.26 -14.81 12.69
CA ALA A 47 -7.39 -14.68 14.13
C ALA A 47 -6.99 -13.28 14.59
N PHE A 48 -7.91 -12.60 15.27
CA PHE A 48 -7.76 -11.19 15.65
C PHE A 48 -8.19 -10.94 17.09
N ASP A 49 -7.45 -10.10 17.81
CA ASP A 49 -7.84 -9.65 19.15
C ASP A 49 -8.85 -8.51 19.08
N THR A 50 -10.11 -8.82 19.39
CA THR A 50 -11.21 -7.85 19.31
C THR A 50 -11.08 -6.72 20.34
N ALA A 51 -10.26 -6.88 21.38
CA ALA A 51 -9.96 -5.82 22.34
C ALA A 51 -8.90 -4.82 21.82
N SER A 52 -8.09 -5.22 20.84
CA SER A 52 -6.95 -4.44 20.34
C SER A 52 -7.29 -3.52 19.17
N GLY A 53 -8.50 -3.60 18.61
CA GLY A 53 -8.94 -2.72 17.52
C GLY A 53 -10.26 -3.14 16.87
N ILE A 54 -10.60 -2.49 15.77
CA ILE A 54 -11.77 -2.86 14.97
C ILE A 54 -11.44 -4.15 14.21
N PRO A 55 -12.23 -5.24 14.38
CA PRO A 55 -11.97 -6.48 13.69
C PRO A 55 -12.01 -6.27 12.18
N PRO A 56 -11.10 -6.92 11.43
CA PRO A 56 -11.18 -6.89 9.99
C PRO A 56 -12.47 -7.54 9.52
N GLN A 57 -13.13 -6.94 8.53
CA GLN A 57 -14.21 -7.61 7.81
C GLN A 57 -13.62 -8.80 7.06
N HIS A 58 -13.92 -10.00 7.55
CA HIS A 58 -13.46 -11.26 6.98
C HIS A 58 -14.47 -12.36 7.29
N PRO A 59 -14.91 -13.17 6.30
CA PRO A 59 -15.96 -14.18 6.51
C PRO A 59 -15.53 -15.28 7.50
N ASN A 60 -14.23 -15.56 7.58
CA ASN A 60 -13.66 -16.60 8.45
C ASN A 60 -12.88 -16.02 9.64
N LEU A 61 -13.42 -14.98 10.29
CA LEU A 61 -12.77 -14.34 11.44
C LEU A 61 -12.87 -15.22 12.71
N ILE A 62 -11.76 -15.33 13.43
CA ILE A 62 -11.68 -15.90 14.77
C ILE A 62 -11.46 -14.76 15.75
N ALA A 63 -12.45 -14.50 16.60
CA ALA A 63 -12.33 -13.53 17.68
C ALA A 63 -11.48 -14.10 18.82
N LEU A 64 -10.41 -13.40 19.17
CA LEU A 64 -9.52 -13.71 20.27
C LEU A 64 -9.71 -12.73 21.43
N SER A 65 -9.32 -13.15 22.64
CA SER A 65 -9.38 -12.29 23.82
C SER A 65 -8.23 -12.62 24.78
N ASN A 66 -7.32 -11.66 24.97
CA ASN A 66 -6.25 -11.84 25.96
C ASN A 66 -6.79 -11.85 27.38
N ALA A 67 -7.84 -11.07 27.67
CA ALA A 67 -8.52 -11.12 28.96
C ALA A 67 -9.08 -12.52 29.25
N ALA A 68 -9.65 -13.21 28.26
CA ALA A 68 -10.10 -14.59 28.40
C ALA A 68 -8.93 -15.59 28.62
N ASN A 69 -7.76 -15.33 28.03
CA ASN A 69 -6.55 -16.12 28.30
C ASN A 69 -6.04 -15.90 29.73
N VAL A 70 -5.97 -14.65 30.19
CA VAL A 70 -5.55 -14.31 31.55
C VAL A 70 -6.52 -14.89 32.59
N ARG A 71 -7.84 -14.89 32.32
CA ARG A 71 -8.80 -15.57 33.21
C ARG A 71 -8.59 -17.08 33.27
N ALA A 72 -8.22 -17.72 32.14
CA ALA A 72 -8.05 -19.16 32.07
C ALA A 72 -6.72 -19.67 32.69
N PHE A 73 -5.62 -18.94 32.53
CA PHE A 73 -4.29 -19.41 32.94
C PHE A 73 -3.56 -18.47 33.92
N GLY A 74 -4.15 -17.34 34.28
CA GLY A 74 -3.54 -16.33 35.15
C GLY A 74 -2.53 -15.43 34.43
N ARG A 75 -1.80 -14.62 35.21
CA ARG A 75 -0.87 -13.59 34.68
C ARG A 75 0.33 -14.16 33.94
N LYS A 76 0.66 -15.45 34.12
CA LYS A 76 1.78 -16.11 33.45
C LYS A 76 1.66 -16.08 31.92
N VAL A 77 0.45 -15.95 31.36
CA VAL A 77 0.21 -15.72 29.92
C VAL A 77 1.10 -14.63 29.33
N GLY A 78 1.40 -13.58 30.10
CA GLY A 78 2.30 -12.51 29.64
C GLY A 78 3.71 -12.99 29.28
N ASN A 79 4.24 -14.03 29.95
CA ASN A 79 5.52 -14.63 29.56
C ASN A 79 5.37 -15.37 28.23
N PHE A 80 4.30 -16.16 28.07
CA PHE A 80 4.02 -16.91 26.84
C PHE A 80 3.90 -16.01 25.62
N ASN A 81 3.13 -14.92 25.71
CA ASN A 81 2.93 -13.98 24.61
C ASN A 81 4.22 -13.29 24.16
N GLY A 82 5.24 -13.25 25.03
CA GLY A 82 6.55 -12.71 24.69
C GLY A 82 6.57 -11.19 24.69
N LYS A 83 7.21 -10.59 23.67
CA LYS A 83 7.38 -9.13 23.56
C LYS A 83 6.07 -8.34 23.76
N TYR A 84 4.97 -8.81 23.17
CA TYR A 84 3.66 -8.17 23.22
C TYR A 84 2.76 -8.88 24.25
N THR A 85 2.85 -8.49 25.52
CA THR A 85 2.20 -9.22 26.63
C THR A 85 0.69 -9.30 26.57
N ASP A 86 0.08 -8.30 25.95
CA ASP A 86 -1.36 -8.17 25.80
C ASP A 86 -1.89 -8.84 24.53
N ASN A 87 -1.00 -9.32 23.65
CA ASN A 87 -1.38 -9.89 22.36
C ASN A 87 -1.78 -11.37 22.49
N PRO A 88 -3.05 -11.74 22.25
CA PRO A 88 -3.51 -13.11 22.37
C PRO A 88 -3.28 -13.95 21.11
N ALA A 89 -2.68 -13.43 20.04
CA ALA A 89 -2.80 -14.02 18.70
C ALA A 89 -2.36 -15.50 18.66
N ARG A 90 -1.19 -15.82 19.23
CA ARG A 90 -0.65 -17.19 19.27
C ARG A 90 -1.45 -18.10 20.20
N LEU A 91 -1.57 -17.74 21.48
CA LEU A 91 -2.26 -18.59 22.47
C LEU A 91 -3.76 -18.71 22.17
N GLY A 92 -4.39 -17.62 21.77
CA GLY A 92 -5.79 -17.58 21.37
C GLY A 92 -6.07 -18.45 20.15
N ALA A 93 -5.23 -18.40 19.11
CA ALA A 93 -5.35 -19.29 17.96
C ALA A 93 -5.22 -20.76 18.35
N LEU A 94 -4.27 -21.12 19.22
CA LEU A 94 -4.14 -22.48 19.73
C LEU A 94 -5.36 -22.95 20.52
N ARG A 95 -5.93 -22.09 21.37
CA ARG A 95 -7.15 -22.42 22.12
C ARG A 95 -8.34 -22.63 21.21
N TRP A 96 -8.51 -21.76 20.22
CA TRP A 96 -9.56 -21.94 19.21
C TRP A 96 -9.36 -23.27 18.47
N PHE A 97 -8.13 -23.55 18.04
CA PHE A 97 -7.80 -24.75 17.29
C PHE A 97 -8.02 -26.03 18.09
N ALA A 98 -7.62 -26.07 19.37
CA ALA A 98 -7.87 -27.22 20.26
C ALA A 98 -9.37 -27.53 20.42
N ASN A 99 -10.24 -26.53 20.30
CA ASN A 99 -11.70 -26.72 20.35
C ASN A 99 -12.34 -26.89 18.97
N SER A 100 -11.55 -26.89 17.89
CA SER A 100 -12.04 -27.02 16.53
C SER A 100 -12.15 -28.47 16.07
N GLY A 101 -12.83 -28.72 14.94
CA GLY A 101 -12.89 -30.02 14.28
C GLY A 101 -11.66 -30.36 13.42
N PHE A 102 -10.65 -29.50 13.36
CA PHE A 102 -9.44 -29.73 12.55
C PHE A 102 -8.42 -30.58 13.30
N HIS A 103 -7.71 -31.43 12.56
CA HIS A 103 -6.62 -32.26 13.07
C HIS A 103 -5.27 -31.55 13.01
N TYR A 104 -5.07 -30.70 12.01
CA TYR A 104 -3.88 -29.87 11.85
C TYR A 104 -4.23 -28.41 11.56
N MET A 105 -3.37 -27.52 12.03
CA MET A 105 -3.43 -26.09 11.76
C MET A 105 -2.06 -25.60 11.31
N TRP A 106 -1.97 -25.11 10.08
CA TRP A 106 -0.90 -24.19 9.71
C TRP A 106 -1.19 -22.82 10.34
N MET A 107 -0.25 -22.29 11.10
CA MET A 107 -0.31 -20.99 11.71
C MET A 107 0.78 -20.10 11.13
N LEU A 108 0.36 -18.94 10.62
CA LEU A 108 1.21 -17.97 9.95
C LEU A 108 1.07 -16.61 10.62
N GLU A 109 2.18 -15.91 10.79
CA GLU A 109 2.17 -14.49 11.17
C GLU A 109 1.62 -13.62 10.03
N ASP A 110 1.08 -12.46 10.38
CA ASP A 110 0.39 -11.56 9.44
C ASP A 110 1.32 -10.89 8.42
N ASP A 111 2.63 -10.93 8.66
CA ASP A 111 3.68 -10.48 7.75
C ASP A 111 4.53 -11.64 7.17
N ALA A 112 4.01 -12.88 7.21
CA ALA A 112 4.60 -14.02 6.53
C ALA A 112 4.14 -14.12 5.07
N TYR A 113 5.07 -14.35 4.16
CA TYR A 113 4.82 -14.67 2.76
C TYR A 113 4.99 -16.15 2.50
N VAL A 114 4.01 -16.73 1.79
CA VAL A 114 4.09 -18.06 1.19
C VAL A 114 3.75 -17.90 -0.29
N ARG A 115 4.69 -18.29 -1.18
CA ARG A 115 4.55 -18.13 -2.64
C ARG A 115 3.34 -18.89 -3.18
N ASN A 116 3.21 -20.14 -2.78
CA ASN A 116 2.10 -21.02 -3.14
C ASN A 116 1.86 -21.98 -1.97
N MET A 117 0.76 -21.78 -1.24
CA MET A 117 0.48 -22.55 -0.03
C MET A 117 0.19 -24.02 -0.31
N SER A 118 -0.41 -24.34 -1.46
CA SER A 118 -0.66 -25.74 -1.86
C SER A 118 0.63 -26.50 -2.10
N ALA A 119 1.56 -25.94 -2.86
CA ALA A 119 2.87 -26.55 -3.11
C ALA A 119 3.72 -26.64 -1.82
N PHE A 120 3.67 -25.59 -1.00
CA PHE A 120 4.34 -25.58 0.30
C PHE A 120 3.80 -26.68 1.23
N ALA A 121 2.47 -26.79 1.37
CA ALA A 121 1.84 -27.76 2.24
C ALA A 121 2.05 -29.20 1.77
N ALA A 122 1.99 -29.44 0.45
CA ALA A 122 2.23 -30.75 -0.16
C ALA A 122 3.60 -31.35 0.20
N THR A 123 4.60 -30.50 0.50
CA THR A 123 5.92 -30.95 0.97
C THR A 123 5.85 -31.68 2.32
N TYR A 124 4.77 -31.47 3.08
CA TYR A 124 4.61 -31.96 4.45
C TYR A 124 3.33 -32.79 4.66
N ASP A 125 2.61 -33.17 3.61
CA ASP A 125 1.35 -33.91 3.73
C ASP A 125 1.54 -35.27 4.41
N ASP A 126 2.64 -35.97 4.10
CA ASP A 126 3.00 -37.26 4.72
C ASP A 126 3.66 -37.13 6.09
N VAL A 127 3.96 -35.90 6.53
CA VAL A 127 4.59 -35.66 7.83
C VAL A 127 3.54 -35.82 8.93
N THR A 128 3.71 -36.80 9.79
CA THR A 128 2.78 -37.08 10.91
C THR A 128 3.15 -36.38 12.22
N ALA A 129 4.29 -35.68 12.25
CA ALA A 129 4.79 -34.95 13.42
C ALA A 129 3.77 -33.93 13.96
N ASP A 130 3.81 -33.75 15.28
CA ASP A 130 2.92 -32.83 15.99
C ASP A 130 3.25 -31.37 15.72
N PHE A 131 4.54 -31.08 15.51
CA PHE A 131 5.01 -29.77 15.12
C PHE A 131 5.76 -29.84 13.80
N VAL A 132 5.50 -28.90 12.89
CA VAL A 132 6.33 -28.66 11.72
C VAL A 132 6.72 -27.19 11.72
N GLY A 133 8.00 -26.85 11.70
CA GLY A 133 8.39 -25.44 11.78
C GLY A 133 9.89 -25.19 11.73
N ALA A 134 10.25 -23.91 11.73
CA ALA A 134 11.64 -23.47 11.86
C ALA A 134 12.05 -23.39 13.33
N GLY A 135 13.34 -23.58 13.59
CA GLY A 135 13.90 -23.50 14.93
C GLY A 135 15.43 -23.51 14.96
N GLY A 136 15.97 -23.35 16.15
CA GLY A 136 17.40 -23.33 16.43
C GLY A 136 17.83 -24.45 17.38
N ARG A 137 19.10 -24.84 17.28
CA ARG A 137 19.77 -25.78 18.18
C ARG A 137 20.40 -25.12 19.41
N ALA A 138 20.29 -23.79 19.51
CA ALA A 138 20.82 -23.01 20.61
C ALA A 138 19.71 -22.17 21.20
N LEU A 139 19.75 -21.99 22.52
CA LEU A 139 18.85 -21.07 23.20
C LEU A 139 19.11 -19.62 22.75
N PRO A 140 18.07 -18.78 22.66
CA PRO A 140 18.25 -17.37 22.31
C PRO A 140 19.04 -16.65 23.40
N PHE A 141 19.90 -15.71 23.02
CA PHE A 141 20.75 -14.96 23.97
C PHE A 141 19.98 -14.29 25.13
N TRP A 142 18.71 -13.94 24.92
CA TRP A 142 17.86 -13.31 25.92
C TRP A 142 17.41 -14.27 27.03
N VAL A 143 17.51 -15.59 26.82
CA VAL A 143 17.25 -16.61 27.84
C VAL A 143 18.24 -16.49 28.98
N ALA A 144 19.53 -16.31 28.68
CA ALA A 144 20.57 -16.09 29.69
C ALA A 144 20.35 -14.81 30.51
N LYS A 145 19.59 -13.85 29.96
CA LYS A 145 19.17 -12.62 30.66
C LYS A 145 17.87 -12.79 31.45
N GLY A 146 17.31 -14.00 31.51
CA GLY A 146 16.05 -14.30 32.19
C GLY A 146 14.82 -13.64 31.57
N TRP A 147 14.92 -13.09 30.35
CA TRP A 147 13.82 -12.32 29.76
C TRP A 147 12.63 -13.22 29.43
N ARG A 148 11.55 -13.08 30.21
CA ARG A 148 10.32 -13.90 30.09
C ARG A 148 10.55 -15.40 30.23
N VAL A 149 11.56 -15.76 31.01
CA VAL A 149 11.82 -17.13 31.44
C VAL A 149 11.17 -17.30 32.81
N GLY A 150 9.93 -17.79 32.83
CA GLY A 150 9.23 -18.03 34.10
C GLY A 150 9.82 -19.18 34.91
N ARG A 151 10.48 -20.13 34.25
CA ARG A 151 11.17 -21.26 34.88
C ARG A 151 12.40 -21.65 34.05
N PRO A 152 13.58 -21.86 34.66
CA PRO A 152 14.77 -22.30 33.94
C PRO A 152 14.57 -23.63 33.20
N GLU A 153 13.74 -24.54 33.72
CA GLU A 153 13.51 -25.86 33.10
C GLU A 153 12.80 -25.78 31.75
N HIS A 154 12.15 -24.64 31.43
CA HIS A 154 11.56 -24.42 30.11
C HIS A 154 12.60 -24.13 29.03
N ALA A 155 13.83 -23.77 29.41
CA ALA A 155 14.93 -23.58 28.47
C ALA A 155 15.62 -24.94 28.21
N VAL A 156 15.02 -25.73 27.32
CA VAL A 156 15.56 -27.05 26.96
C VAL A 156 16.76 -26.87 26.03
N ASP A 157 17.96 -26.93 26.60
CA ASP A 157 19.21 -26.99 25.86
C ASP A 157 19.53 -28.44 25.44
N ARG A 158 18.70 -28.99 24.56
CA ARG A 158 18.90 -30.32 23.97
C ARG A 158 18.90 -30.18 22.44
N ASP A 159 19.99 -30.62 21.81
CA ASP A 159 20.06 -30.84 20.36
C ASP A 159 18.99 -31.91 20.00
N PRO A 160 18.06 -31.68 19.05
CA PRO A 160 18.18 -30.75 17.92
C PRO A 160 17.23 -29.54 17.87
N PHE A 161 16.43 -29.28 18.90
CA PHE A 161 15.38 -28.26 18.83
C PHE A 161 15.16 -27.54 20.15
N SER A 162 15.96 -26.52 20.41
CA SER A 162 15.95 -25.73 21.65
C SER A 162 15.10 -24.46 21.53
N THR A 163 14.75 -24.06 20.30
CA THR A 163 13.97 -22.84 20.03
C THR A 163 13.09 -23.06 18.83
N ALA A 164 11.83 -22.64 18.91
CA ALA A 164 10.88 -22.70 17.82
C ALA A 164 10.48 -21.30 17.36
N PHE A 165 10.50 -21.05 16.05
CA PHE A 165 10.05 -19.79 15.47
C PHE A 165 8.64 -19.97 14.90
N TRP A 166 7.71 -19.13 15.37
CA TRP A 166 6.27 -19.30 15.13
C TRP A 166 5.74 -18.55 13.90
N CYS A 167 6.63 -18.11 13.01
CA CYS A 167 6.28 -17.31 11.84
C CYS A 167 5.48 -18.09 10.78
N VAL A 168 5.87 -19.33 10.49
CA VAL A 168 5.17 -20.27 9.61
C VAL A 168 5.38 -21.66 10.18
N CYS A 169 4.34 -22.26 10.76
CA CYS A 169 4.45 -23.56 11.42
C CYS A 169 3.13 -24.32 11.41
N ARG A 170 3.18 -25.65 11.55
CA ARG A 170 2.01 -26.52 11.66
C ARG A 170 1.94 -27.12 13.05
N PHE A 171 0.75 -27.11 13.64
CA PHE A 171 0.43 -27.78 14.90
C PHE A 171 -0.55 -28.92 14.63
N SER A 172 -0.34 -30.05 15.29
CA SER A 172 -1.39 -31.04 15.51
C SER A 172 -2.34 -30.59 16.62
N LYS A 173 -3.57 -31.09 16.58
CA LYS A 173 -4.52 -30.90 17.67
C LYS A 173 -3.97 -31.40 19.01
N ARG A 174 -3.31 -32.56 19.00
CA ARG A 174 -2.63 -33.16 20.16
C ARG A 174 -1.64 -32.20 20.82
N LEU A 175 -0.81 -31.52 20.04
CA LEU A 175 0.14 -30.53 20.57
C LEU A 175 -0.54 -29.28 21.10
N ALA A 176 -1.56 -28.78 20.42
CA ALA A 176 -2.32 -27.63 20.90
C ALA A 176 -2.96 -27.92 22.27
N GLU A 177 -3.55 -29.11 22.43
CA GLU A 177 -4.11 -29.59 23.70
C GLU A 177 -3.03 -29.77 24.77
N ALA A 178 -1.89 -30.36 24.43
CA ALA A 178 -0.76 -30.51 25.35
C ALA A 178 -0.24 -29.14 25.84
N LEU A 179 -0.02 -28.19 24.94
CA LEU A 179 0.39 -26.82 25.31
C LEU A 179 -0.60 -26.17 26.29
N ILE A 180 -1.90 -26.29 26.03
CA ILE A 180 -2.95 -25.74 26.89
C ILE A 180 -2.97 -26.44 28.26
N GLN A 181 -2.86 -27.77 28.28
CA GLN A 181 -2.81 -28.55 29.52
C GLN A 181 -1.58 -28.18 30.35
N ARG A 182 -0.42 -27.98 29.71
CA ARG A 182 0.81 -27.56 30.38
C ARG A 182 0.73 -26.14 30.90
N LEU A 183 0.07 -25.24 30.18
CA LEU A 183 -0.26 -23.92 30.69
C LEU A 183 -1.21 -23.97 31.90
N HIS A 184 -2.10 -24.96 32.02
CA HIS A 184 -2.86 -25.14 33.27
C HIS A 184 -2.00 -25.67 34.41
N ALA A 185 -1.21 -26.72 34.15
CA ALA A 185 -0.48 -27.45 35.16
C ALA A 185 0.75 -26.71 35.73
N GLU A 186 1.45 -25.92 34.91
CA GLU A 186 2.68 -25.24 35.34
C GLU A 186 2.39 -24.00 36.19
N PRO A 187 3.14 -23.73 37.28
CA PRO A 187 2.95 -22.51 38.07
C PRO A 187 3.33 -21.23 37.32
N ALA A 188 4.22 -21.32 36.33
CA ALA A 188 4.62 -20.22 35.45
C ALA A 188 4.73 -20.71 34.00
N SER A 189 4.75 -19.79 33.03
CA SER A 189 5.08 -20.10 31.64
C SER A 189 6.31 -19.33 31.20
N SER A 190 6.78 -19.55 29.98
CA SER A 190 7.91 -18.83 29.39
C SER A 190 7.60 -18.42 27.97
N HIS A 191 8.45 -17.58 27.39
CA HIS A 191 8.33 -17.17 25.99
C HIS A 191 8.02 -18.37 25.09
N HIS A 192 6.99 -18.27 24.26
CA HIS A 192 6.49 -19.38 23.43
C HIS A 192 7.60 -20.06 22.59
N GLU A 193 8.61 -19.30 22.15
CA GLU A 193 9.77 -19.82 21.42
C GLU A 193 10.59 -20.88 22.20
N ILE A 194 10.59 -20.86 23.53
CA ILE A 194 11.27 -21.88 24.37
C ILE A 194 10.26 -22.79 25.08
N PHE A 195 9.05 -22.29 25.38
CA PHE A 195 8.02 -23.10 26.03
C PHE A 195 7.51 -24.23 25.12
N LEU A 196 7.47 -24.02 23.80
CA LEU A 196 7.10 -25.09 22.86
C LEU A 196 8.11 -26.22 22.81
N PRO A 197 9.41 -25.98 22.55
CA PRO A 197 10.45 -27.00 22.67
C PRO A 197 10.36 -27.79 23.99
N TYR A 198 10.12 -27.08 25.10
CA TYR A 198 9.91 -27.71 26.40
C TYR A 198 8.76 -28.71 26.41
N VAL A 199 7.58 -28.30 25.94
CA VAL A 199 6.40 -29.18 25.90
C VAL A 199 6.61 -30.35 24.94
N LEU A 200 7.21 -30.11 23.77
CA LEU A 200 7.54 -31.17 22.82
C LEU A 200 8.45 -32.23 23.45
N TYR A 201 9.54 -31.79 24.09
CA TYR A 201 10.50 -32.68 24.76
C TYR A 201 9.86 -33.44 25.92
N ARG A 202 9.19 -32.72 26.82
CA ARG A 202 8.61 -33.28 28.03
C ARG A 202 7.51 -34.29 27.76
N ASP A 203 6.66 -34.01 26.78
CA ASP A 203 5.49 -34.83 26.45
C ASP A 203 5.78 -35.84 25.32
N GLY A 204 7.03 -35.93 24.86
CA GLY A 204 7.46 -36.89 23.84
C GLY A 204 6.77 -36.68 22.49
N LEU A 205 6.49 -35.43 22.12
CA LEU A 205 5.76 -35.09 20.90
C LEU A 205 6.74 -34.88 19.73
N PRO A 206 6.64 -35.67 18.63
CA PRO A 206 7.52 -35.53 17.48
C PRO A 206 7.39 -34.17 16.79
N TRP A 207 8.51 -33.67 16.29
CA TRP A 207 8.57 -32.47 15.47
C TRP A 207 9.32 -32.73 14.17
N HIS A 208 9.11 -31.88 13.18
CA HIS A 208 9.77 -31.93 11.87
C HIS A 208 10.22 -30.53 11.45
N ALA A 209 11.46 -30.40 10.98
CA ALA A 209 11.98 -29.12 10.50
C ALA A 209 11.34 -28.71 9.17
N LEU A 210 11.17 -27.42 8.93
CA LEU A 210 11.00 -26.94 7.55
C LEU A 210 12.27 -27.25 6.73
N THR A 211 12.10 -27.52 5.43
CA THR A 211 13.23 -27.76 4.52
C THR A 211 14.16 -26.55 4.44
N ASP A 212 15.40 -26.76 4.01
CA ASP A 212 16.39 -25.69 3.82
C ASP A 212 15.88 -24.58 2.90
N GLN A 213 15.14 -24.94 1.86
CA GLN A 213 14.56 -23.98 0.93
C GLN A 213 13.45 -23.14 1.58
N HIS A 214 12.61 -23.75 2.43
CA HIS A 214 11.52 -23.06 3.11
C HIS A 214 11.99 -22.21 4.30
N ARG A 215 13.14 -22.51 4.90
CA ARG A 215 13.70 -21.70 6.00
C ARG A 215 14.63 -20.58 5.55
N ARG A 216 15.13 -20.60 4.31
CA ARG A 216 16.18 -19.70 3.80
C ARG A 216 15.90 -18.21 4.01
N HIS A 217 14.65 -17.76 3.84
CA HIS A 217 14.26 -16.35 3.92
C HIS A 217 13.40 -16.04 5.15
N LEU A 218 13.41 -16.93 6.14
CA LEU A 218 12.86 -16.64 7.45
C LEU A 218 13.94 -15.93 8.26
N ALA A 219 13.74 -14.66 8.58
CA ALA A 219 14.58 -13.91 9.51
C ALA A 219 14.19 -14.31 10.93
N LEU A 220 14.98 -15.23 11.48
CA LEU A 220 14.79 -15.81 12.80
C LEU A 220 15.51 -14.94 13.84
N ASN A 221 14.93 -13.77 14.16
CA ASN A 221 15.47 -12.75 15.07
C ASN A 221 16.84 -12.15 14.64
N ALA A 222 16.83 -10.88 14.23
CA ALA A 222 17.99 -10.12 13.77
C ALA A 222 19.11 -10.05 14.81
N HIS A 223 20.16 -10.85 14.63
CA HIS A 223 21.31 -10.90 15.53
C HIS A 223 22.47 -9.97 15.16
N ASP A 224 22.43 -9.29 14.02
CA ASP A 224 23.62 -8.61 13.47
C ASP A 224 23.40 -7.15 13.02
N GLY A 225 22.22 -6.58 13.27
CA GLY A 225 21.92 -5.20 12.88
C GLY A 225 21.78 -4.96 11.37
N LYS A 226 21.74 -6.00 10.54
CA LYS A 226 21.49 -5.88 9.09
C LYS A 226 20.00 -6.01 8.78
N GLN A 227 19.54 -5.31 7.74
CA GLN A 227 18.17 -5.48 7.24
C GLN A 227 18.06 -6.83 6.52
N HIS A 228 17.48 -7.83 7.20
CA HIS A 228 17.22 -9.18 6.65
C HIS A 228 15.79 -9.37 6.14
N PHE A 229 15.01 -8.30 6.04
CA PHE A 229 13.61 -8.37 5.62
C PHE A 229 13.47 -8.11 4.12
N LEU A 230 12.43 -8.70 3.52
CA LEU A 230 12.06 -8.47 2.13
C LEU A 230 10.83 -7.57 2.06
N THR A 231 10.71 -6.81 0.98
CA THR A 231 9.41 -6.23 0.60
C THR A 231 8.56 -7.29 -0.09
N LEU A 232 7.25 -7.07 -0.14
CA LEU A 232 6.34 -7.97 -0.84
C LEU A 232 6.71 -8.10 -2.33
N ASP A 233 7.06 -6.98 -2.94
CA ASP A 233 7.50 -6.92 -4.34
C ASP A 233 8.76 -7.77 -4.58
N GLN A 234 9.76 -7.65 -3.70
CA GLN A 234 10.97 -8.47 -3.78
C GLN A 234 10.67 -9.96 -3.63
N ALA A 235 9.80 -10.34 -2.70
CA ALA A 235 9.43 -11.74 -2.49
C ALA A 235 8.69 -12.34 -3.70
N ILE A 236 7.81 -11.57 -4.34
CA ILE A 236 7.05 -11.98 -5.54
C ILE A 236 7.97 -12.22 -6.73
N HIS A 237 8.88 -11.28 -7.02
CA HIS A 237 9.72 -11.32 -8.21
C HIS A 237 10.91 -12.28 -8.10
N ARG A 238 11.21 -12.79 -6.90
CA ARG A 238 12.31 -13.73 -6.67
C ARG A 238 11.84 -15.18 -6.62
N PRO A 239 12.06 -16.00 -7.67
CA PRO A 239 11.57 -17.37 -7.72
C PRO A 239 12.12 -18.29 -6.62
N ASP A 240 13.29 -17.95 -6.07
CA ASP A 240 13.92 -18.68 -4.97
C ASP A 240 13.26 -18.42 -3.60
N VAL A 241 12.40 -17.40 -3.49
CA VAL A 241 11.66 -17.07 -2.28
C VAL A 241 10.35 -17.85 -2.27
N LEU A 242 10.36 -19.00 -1.57
CA LEU A 242 9.15 -19.82 -1.38
C LEU A 242 8.36 -19.42 -0.14
N VAL A 243 9.06 -19.14 0.95
CA VAL A 243 8.51 -18.64 2.21
C VAL A 243 9.44 -17.55 2.73
N ALA A 244 8.91 -16.45 3.23
CA ALA A 244 9.69 -15.36 3.79
C ALA A 244 8.98 -14.68 4.97
N HIS A 245 9.78 -14.21 5.93
CA HIS A 245 9.29 -13.45 7.08
C HIS A 245 10.45 -12.66 7.70
N PRO A 246 10.27 -11.39 8.12
CA PRO A 246 9.06 -10.60 7.93
C PRO A 246 9.04 -9.95 6.54
N ILE A 247 7.85 -9.75 6.00
CA ILE A 247 7.63 -8.88 4.86
C ILE A 247 7.26 -7.48 5.35
N LYS A 248 7.99 -6.46 4.89
CA LYS A 248 7.77 -5.06 5.29
C LYS A 248 7.41 -4.15 4.10
N GLU A 249 6.69 -3.08 4.38
CA GLU A 249 6.38 -2.02 3.40
C GLU A 249 7.59 -1.10 3.19
N LEU A 250 7.81 -0.60 1.97
CA LEU A 250 8.83 0.42 1.68
C LEU A 250 8.49 1.70 2.47
N GLY A 251 9.39 2.11 3.35
CA GLY A 251 9.20 3.28 4.21
C GLY A 251 8.97 2.94 5.69
N ASP A 252 8.94 1.66 6.06
CA ASP A 252 8.91 1.25 7.47
C ASP A 252 10.28 1.48 8.16
N ARG A 253 10.62 2.76 8.37
CA ARG A 253 11.62 3.21 9.36
C ARG A 253 10.99 3.37 10.75
N SER A 254 9.87 2.70 11.05
CA SER A 254 9.26 2.76 12.37
C SER A 254 9.69 1.61 13.27
N SER A 255 11.00 1.59 13.57
CA SER A 255 11.40 1.19 14.91
C SER A 255 10.73 2.15 15.90
N HIS A 256 9.84 1.61 16.73
CA HIS A 256 9.57 2.09 18.08
C HIS A 256 9.25 3.58 18.24
N THR A 257 7.99 3.96 18.05
CA THR A 257 7.42 5.05 18.87
C THR A 257 5.95 4.77 19.15
N ASN A 258 5.62 4.66 20.44
CA ASN A 258 4.29 4.96 20.97
C ASN A 258 3.81 6.28 20.37
N ASN A 259 2.61 6.31 19.77
CA ASN A 259 1.71 7.43 19.97
C ASN A 259 0.28 7.11 19.53
N ASN A 260 -0.62 7.32 20.50
CA ASN A 260 -2.06 7.34 20.35
C ASN A 260 -2.47 8.47 19.39
N THR A 261 -2.83 8.12 18.16
CA THR A 261 -3.83 8.86 17.39
C THR A 261 -4.36 7.93 16.31
N VAL A 262 -5.53 7.33 16.60
CA VAL A 262 -6.25 6.47 15.68
C VAL A 262 -6.90 7.35 14.63
N LEU A 263 -6.23 7.53 13.49
CA LEU A 263 -6.88 8.06 12.29
C LEU A 263 -7.65 6.89 11.62
N PRO A 264 -8.91 7.07 11.18
CA PRO A 264 -9.70 6.00 10.55
C PRO A 264 -8.96 5.33 9.39
N LEU A 265 -9.09 4.00 9.27
CA LEU A 265 -8.44 3.16 8.24
C LEU A 265 -8.63 3.70 6.80
N LEU A 266 -9.77 4.31 6.49
CA LEU A 266 -10.05 4.95 5.19
C LEU A 266 -9.21 6.22 4.94
N LEU A 267 -8.98 7.04 5.97
CA LEU A 267 -8.09 8.21 5.91
C LEU A 267 -6.61 7.80 5.83
N ARG A 268 -6.24 6.62 6.37
CA ARG A 268 -4.91 6.02 6.19
C ARG A 268 -4.69 5.41 4.81
N ARG A 269 -5.68 4.73 4.21
CA ARG A 269 -5.64 4.25 2.80
C ARG A 269 -5.40 5.41 1.82
N CYS A 270 -6.04 6.55 2.08
CA CYS A 270 -5.83 7.75 1.29
C CYS A 270 -4.45 8.39 1.46
N ARG A 271 -3.87 8.32 2.67
CA ARG A 271 -2.54 8.84 3.01
C ARG A 271 -1.38 7.90 2.61
N ASN A 272 -1.58 6.59 2.51
CA ASN A 272 -0.52 5.66 2.08
C ASN A 272 -0.29 5.66 0.56
N HIS A 273 -1.14 6.36 -0.21
CA HIS A 273 -0.93 6.66 -1.64
C HIS A 273 -0.12 7.95 -1.84
N THR A 274 0.72 8.33 -0.86
CA THR A 274 1.53 9.56 -0.85
C THR A 274 2.62 9.61 -1.90
N ASN A 275 2.89 8.51 -2.61
CA ASN A 275 3.89 8.51 -3.67
C ASN A 275 3.38 9.03 -5.02
N VAL A 276 2.06 9.21 -5.21
CA VAL A 276 1.53 9.42 -6.57
C VAL A 276 0.68 10.68 -6.74
N LEU A 277 -0.38 10.94 -5.97
CA LEU A 277 -1.25 12.11 -6.25
C LEU A 277 -1.95 12.61 -4.98
N ALA A 278 -1.38 13.64 -4.33
CA ALA A 278 -2.04 14.59 -3.42
C ALA A 278 -2.98 14.10 -2.28
N ALA A 279 -3.54 15.04 -1.52
CA ALA A 279 -4.53 14.79 -0.49
C ALA A 279 -5.88 14.37 -1.10
N CYS A 280 -6.65 13.55 -0.37
CA CYS A 280 -7.98 13.13 -0.80
C CYS A 280 -9.03 14.22 -0.60
N VAL A 281 -10.10 14.17 -1.41
CA VAL A 281 -11.25 15.06 -1.26
C VAL A 281 -11.93 14.77 0.09
N ALA A 282 -12.25 15.81 0.86
CA ALA A 282 -12.57 15.72 2.28
C ALA A 282 -13.75 14.79 2.59
N GLY A 283 -13.50 13.76 3.41
CA GLY A 283 -14.54 13.03 4.15
C GLY A 283 -15.37 12.01 3.36
N GLU A 284 -15.37 12.04 2.03
CA GLU A 284 -16.09 11.03 1.23
C GLU A 284 -15.33 9.70 1.23
N ALA A 285 -16.04 8.62 1.56
CA ALA A 285 -15.48 7.28 1.69
C ALA A 285 -14.92 6.81 0.34
N CYS A 286 -13.60 6.83 0.21
CA CYS A 286 -12.91 6.24 -0.92
C CYS A 286 -13.17 4.72 -0.95
N GLY A 287 -13.84 4.23 -2.01
CA GLY A 287 -13.99 2.79 -2.27
C GLY A 287 -15.41 2.27 -2.55
N THR A 288 -16.40 3.12 -2.85
CA THR A 288 -17.79 2.65 -3.10
C THR A 288 -18.15 2.44 -4.56
N HIS A 289 -17.25 2.73 -5.52
CA HIS A 289 -17.57 2.66 -6.95
C HIS A 289 -17.08 1.38 -7.59
N THR A 290 -18.02 0.53 -8.03
CA THR A 290 -17.78 -0.81 -8.59
C THR A 290 -17.26 -0.82 -10.04
N SER A 291 -17.17 0.34 -10.69
CA SER A 291 -16.69 0.47 -12.07
C SER A 291 -15.93 1.78 -12.30
N PHE A 292 -15.04 1.78 -13.28
CA PHE A 292 -14.29 2.97 -13.70
C PHE A 292 -15.22 4.14 -14.07
N ALA A 293 -16.30 3.87 -14.81
CA ALA A 293 -17.29 4.87 -15.20
C ALA A 293 -18.06 5.46 -14.00
N ALA A 294 -18.29 4.66 -12.95
CA ALA A 294 -18.86 5.16 -11.70
C ALA A 294 -17.84 6.03 -10.93
N CYS A 295 -16.56 5.65 -10.93
CA CYS A 295 -15.48 6.41 -10.32
C CYS A 295 -15.25 7.78 -11.02
N GLN A 296 -15.33 7.80 -12.35
CA GLN A 296 -15.23 9.02 -13.15
C GLN A 296 -16.37 10.00 -12.86
N ARG A 297 -17.61 9.51 -12.83
CA ARG A 297 -18.78 10.34 -12.47
C ARG A 297 -18.66 10.91 -11.07
N ALA A 298 -18.23 10.09 -10.10
CA ALA A 298 -17.99 10.56 -8.74
C ALA A 298 -16.94 11.67 -8.68
N CYS A 299 -15.81 11.54 -9.39
CA CYS A 299 -14.83 12.63 -9.45
C CYS A 299 -15.40 13.90 -10.10
N ALA A 300 -16.19 13.77 -11.16
CA ALA A 300 -16.80 14.91 -11.84
C ALA A 300 -17.86 15.63 -10.96
N GLU A 301 -18.52 14.89 -10.07
CA GLU A 301 -19.54 15.41 -9.15
C GLU A 301 -18.94 15.93 -7.83
N SER A 302 -17.78 15.44 -7.41
CA SER A 302 -17.11 15.84 -6.15
C SER A 302 -16.33 17.15 -6.31
N ASN A 303 -16.77 18.18 -5.59
CA ASN A 303 -16.13 19.48 -5.58
C ASN A 303 -14.69 19.40 -5.02
N GLY A 304 -13.70 19.72 -5.87
CA GLY A 304 -12.27 19.63 -5.53
C GLY A 304 -11.58 18.32 -5.92
N CYS A 305 -12.21 17.45 -6.73
CA CYS A 305 -11.52 16.33 -7.37
C CYS A 305 -10.77 16.82 -8.63
N ALA A 306 -9.46 16.61 -8.67
CA ALA A 306 -8.56 16.96 -9.78
C ALA A 306 -7.89 15.73 -10.43
N ALA A 307 -7.93 14.57 -9.77
CA ALA A 307 -7.48 13.30 -10.32
C ALA A 307 -8.20 12.15 -9.63
N LEU A 308 -8.29 11.01 -10.30
CA LEU A 308 -8.75 9.77 -9.70
C LEU A 308 -7.72 8.66 -9.85
N VAL A 309 -7.69 7.76 -8.89
CA VAL A 309 -6.94 6.50 -8.97
C VAL A 309 -7.96 5.40 -9.06
N TYR A 310 -7.93 4.64 -10.17
CA TYR A 310 -8.73 3.43 -10.34
C TYR A 310 -7.80 2.26 -10.62
N ASN A 311 -7.81 1.24 -9.78
CA ASN A 311 -6.93 0.09 -9.94
C ASN A 311 -7.65 -1.10 -10.60
N LYS A 312 -6.86 -2.09 -11.04
CA LYS A 312 -7.37 -3.33 -11.66
C LYS A 312 -8.24 -4.19 -10.72
N TYR A 313 -8.31 -3.84 -9.44
CA TYR A 313 -9.10 -4.51 -8.41
C TYR A 313 -10.45 -3.80 -8.16
N GLY A 314 -10.75 -2.74 -8.92
CA GLY A 314 -12.02 -2.02 -8.84
C GLY A 314 -12.07 -0.92 -7.79
N GLU A 315 -10.94 -0.56 -7.18
CA GLU A 315 -10.89 0.47 -6.14
C GLU A 315 -10.78 1.87 -6.74
N CYS A 316 -11.56 2.82 -6.22
CA CYS A 316 -11.67 4.19 -6.70
C CYS A 316 -11.27 5.21 -5.61
N TYR A 317 -10.37 6.13 -5.94
CA TYR A 317 -9.94 7.21 -5.03
C TYR A 317 -9.97 8.58 -5.71
N LEU A 318 -10.63 9.55 -5.10
CA LEU A 318 -10.73 10.94 -5.59
C LEU A 318 -9.65 11.81 -4.94
N LYS A 319 -8.89 12.57 -5.74
CA LYS A 319 -7.69 13.31 -5.30
C LYS A 319 -7.78 14.79 -5.62
N ARG A 320 -7.24 15.65 -4.75
CA ARG A 320 -7.30 17.11 -4.86
C ARG A 320 -6.26 17.75 -5.80
N HIS A 321 -5.14 17.09 -6.10
CA HIS A 321 -4.08 17.60 -7.00
C HIS A 321 -3.34 16.50 -7.78
N ALA A 322 -2.65 16.87 -8.88
CA ALA A 322 -1.83 15.95 -9.67
C ALA A 322 -0.34 16.41 -9.76
N ARG A 323 0.63 15.53 -9.44
CA ARG A 323 2.08 15.76 -9.60
C ARG A 323 2.67 14.88 -10.72
N PRO A 324 3.85 15.21 -11.30
CA PRO A 324 4.47 14.42 -12.37
C PRO A 324 5.04 13.07 -11.88
N ARG A 325 5.09 12.10 -12.81
CA ARG A 325 5.44 10.69 -12.63
C ARG A 325 6.85 10.46 -12.10
N GLN A 326 6.99 9.80 -10.95
CA GLN A 326 8.01 8.76 -10.80
C GLN A 326 7.43 7.43 -11.31
N PRO A 327 8.27 6.47 -11.76
CA PRO A 327 7.79 5.16 -12.20
C PRO A 327 7.05 4.48 -11.05
N ASP A 328 5.80 4.07 -11.30
CA ASP A 328 5.05 3.27 -10.35
C ASP A 328 5.79 1.95 -10.08
N PRO A 329 5.63 1.35 -8.88
CA PRO A 329 5.91 -0.06 -8.69
C PRO A 329 5.12 -0.90 -9.72
N PRO A 330 5.70 -1.95 -10.32
CA PRO A 330 5.14 -2.67 -11.48
C PRO A 330 3.78 -3.36 -11.28
N TYR A 331 3.22 -3.35 -10.06
CA TYR A 331 1.90 -3.89 -9.74
C TYR A 331 0.79 -2.82 -9.66
N HIS A 332 1.15 -1.54 -9.63
CA HIS A 332 0.23 -0.41 -9.76
C HIS A 332 0.34 0.17 -11.16
N GLN A 333 -0.77 0.17 -11.90
CA GLN A 333 -0.88 1.01 -13.09
C GLN A 333 -1.59 2.29 -12.64
N THR A 334 -0.85 3.38 -12.41
CA THR A 334 -1.46 4.70 -12.33
C THR A 334 -1.88 5.08 -13.74
N VAL A 335 -3.12 4.75 -14.09
CA VAL A 335 -3.75 5.30 -15.28
C VAL A 335 -4.15 6.73 -14.93
N ALA A 336 -3.18 7.64 -15.03
CA ALA A 336 -3.51 9.03 -15.30
C ALA A 336 -4.44 8.99 -16.51
N ILE A 337 -5.57 9.72 -16.45
CA ILE A 337 -6.45 9.94 -17.58
C ILE A 337 -5.55 10.15 -18.79
N SER A 338 -5.66 9.30 -19.82
CA SER A 338 -4.78 9.44 -20.99
C SER A 338 -4.93 10.87 -21.51
N LEU A 339 -3.90 11.41 -22.17
CA LEU A 339 -4.02 12.78 -22.68
C LEU A 339 -5.27 12.92 -23.56
N GLU A 340 -5.57 11.88 -24.33
CA GLU A 340 -6.75 11.76 -25.17
C GLU A 340 -8.05 11.74 -24.37
N GLN A 341 -8.10 11.01 -23.25
CA GLN A 341 -9.27 10.97 -22.37
C GLN A 341 -9.49 12.30 -21.62
N ASP A 342 -8.40 13.00 -21.26
CA ASP A 342 -8.45 14.31 -20.61
C ASP A 342 -8.94 15.38 -21.59
N ILE A 343 -8.43 15.33 -22.83
CA ILE A 343 -8.91 16.12 -23.97
C ILE A 343 -10.39 15.79 -24.26
N ALA A 344 -10.79 14.52 -24.22
CA ALA A 344 -12.18 14.09 -24.41
C ALA A 344 -13.12 14.69 -23.37
N ALA A 345 -12.69 14.74 -22.10
CA ALA A 345 -13.48 15.22 -20.98
C ALA A 345 -13.37 16.75 -20.74
N ASN A 346 -12.42 17.43 -21.38
CA ASN A 346 -12.17 18.86 -21.18
C ASN A 346 -13.41 19.70 -21.59
N PRO A 347 -14.10 20.34 -20.62
CA PRO A 347 -15.35 21.06 -20.89
C PRO A 347 -15.12 22.45 -21.48
N SER A 348 -13.86 22.94 -21.49
CA SER A 348 -13.54 24.28 -21.99
C SER A 348 -13.62 24.36 -23.51
N VAL A 349 -13.66 25.59 -24.03
CA VAL A 349 -13.55 25.83 -25.48
C VAL A 349 -12.23 25.31 -26.05
N PHE A 350 -11.15 25.29 -25.27
CA PHE A 350 -9.87 24.72 -25.71
C PHE A 350 -9.92 23.20 -25.84
N GLY A 351 -10.73 22.52 -25.03
CA GLY A 351 -11.04 21.10 -25.22
C GLY A 351 -11.64 20.82 -26.60
N LYS A 352 -12.59 21.66 -27.04
CA LYS A 352 -13.19 21.58 -28.39
C LYS A 352 -12.15 21.76 -29.50
N LEU A 353 -11.22 22.72 -29.33
CA LEU A 353 -10.12 22.94 -30.28
C LEU A 353 -9.17 21.74 -30.34
N LEU A 354 -8.78 21.18 -29.19
CA LEU A 354 -7.91 20.00 -29.09
C LEU A 354 -8.56 18.75 -29.74
N ARG A 355 -9.88 18.59 -29.61
CA ARG A 355 -10.68 17.54 -30.29
C ARG A 355 -10.95 17.81 -31.76
N ARG A 356 -10.44 18.92 -32.31
CA ARG A 356 -10.63 19.35 -33.70
C ARG A 356 -12.11 19.59 -34.07
N GLU A 357 -12.96 19.87 -33.08
CA GLU A 357 -14.38 20.20 -33.28
C GLU A 357 -14.55 21.63 -33.82
N LEU A 358 -13.56 22.50 -33.58
CA LEU A 358 -13.53 23.88 -34.02
C LEU A 358 -12.25 24.15 -34.81
N PRO A 359 -12.30 24.99 -35.85
CA PRO A 359 -11.12 25.35 -36.62
C PRO A 359 -10.17 26.21 -35.78
N VAL A 360 -8.87 25.98 -35.93
CA VAL A 360 -7.85 26.77 -35.24
C VAL A 360 -6.54 26.77 -36.03
N ALA A 361 -5.86 27.92 -36.06
CA ALA A 361 -4.52 28.02 -36.63
C ALA A 361 -3.47 27.64 -35.58
N VAL A 362 -2.88 26.47 -35.72
CA VAL A 362 -1.81 25.97 -34.84
C VAL A 362 -0.53 26.73 -35.10
N LEU A 363 0.12 27.18 -34.02
CA LEU A 363 1.42 27.85 -34.03
C LEU A 363 2.55 26.89 -33.64
N HIS A 364 2.29 25.99 -32.69
CA HIS A 364 3.24 24.97 -32.23
C HIS A 364 2.50 23.80 -31.59
N ASP A 365 3.01 22.58 -31.73
CA ASP A 365 2.37 21.36 -31.23
C ASP A 365 3.44 20.39 -30.72
N GLU A 366 3.48 20.17 -29.41
CA GLU A 366 4.40 19.25 -28.74
C GLU A 366 3.62 18.31 -27.78
N PRO A 367 4.22 17.23 -27.25
CA PRO A 367 3.46 16.18 -26.55
C PRO A 367 2.51 16.66 -25.45
N ASP A 368 2.93 17.61 -24.61
CA ASP A 368 2.17 18.06 -23.43
C ASP A 368 1.62 19.49 -23.55
N TYR A 369 2.09 20.28 -24.51
CA TYR A 369 1.70 21.69 -24.70
C TYR A 369 1.31 21.99 -26.13
N TRP A 370 0.46 22.99 -26.29
CA TRP A 370 -0.08 23.38 -27.58
C TRP A 370 -0.18 24.89 -27.67
N ALA A 371 0.24 25.44 -28.80
CA ALA A 371 0.14 26.86 -29.09
C ALA A 371 -0.67 27.11 -30.35
N PHE A 372 -1.58 28.08 -30.28
CA PHE A 372 -2.48 28.41 -31.40
C PHE A 372 -2.84 29.88 -31.41
N ARG A 373 -3.32 30.38 -32.57
CA ARG A 373 -3.74 31.78 -32.71
C ARG A 373 -5.02 32.03 -31.92
N ASN A 374 -4.97 33.07 -31.10
CA ASN A 374 -6.15 33.64 -30.48
C ASN A 374 -7.09 34.21 -31.55
N ILE A 375 -8.40 34.04 -31.38
CA ILE A 375 -9.41 34.58 -32.29
C ILE A 375 -9.43 36.12 -32.25
N LYS A 376 -9.08 36.72 -31.11
CA LYS A 376 -8.98 38.18 -30.94
C LYS A 376 -7.56 38.65 -31.34
N PRO A 377 -7.42 39.53 -32.34
CA PRO A 377 -6.12 39.98 -32.85
C PRO A 377 -5.54 41.09 -31.97
N TYR A 378 -5.06 40.73 -30.77
CA TYR A 378 -4.48 41.66 -29.82
C TYR A 378 -3.13 42.25 -30.26
N ALA A 379 -2.41 41.52 -31.12
CA ALA A 379 -1.18 41.94 -31.78
C ALA A 379 -1.06 41.16 -33.11
N PRO A 380 -0.14 41.52 -34.02
CA PRO A 380 0.06 40.77 -35.28
C PRO A 380 0.28 39.26 -35.06
N LEU A 381 1.00 38.90 -34.00
CA LEU A 381 0.96 37.59 -33.36
C LEU A 381 0.20 37.71 -32.04
N ALA A 382 -1.04 37.21 -32.02
CA ALA A 382 -1.80 36.96 -30.81
C ALA A 382 -1.91 35.44 -30.60
N GLY A 383 -0.97 34.86 -29.85
CA GLY A 383 -0.92 33.44 -29.54
C GLY A 383 -1.45 33.12 -28.15
N LEU A 384 -1.96 31.91 -27.99
CA LEU A 384 -2.22 31.26 -26.70
C LEU A 384 -1.37 30.01 -26.60
N VAL A 385 -0.70 29.82 -25.47
CA VAL A 385 0.03 28.60 -25.13
C VAL A 385 -0.68 27.93 -23.97
N ILE A 386 -1.05 26.67 -24.12
CA ILE A 386 -1.80 25.89 -23.12
C ILE A 386 -1.12 24.56 -22.84
N PRO A 387 -1.23 23.99 -21.63
CA PRO A 387 -1.09 22.55 -21.47
C PRO A 387 -2.25 21.87 -22.22
N LYS A 388 -1.97 20.78 -22.93
CA LYS A 388 -3.01 19.99 -23.59
C LYS A 388 -3.94 19.33 -22.57
N ARG A 389 -3.41 19.04 -21.37
CA ARG A 389 -4.20 18.63 -20.22
C ARG A 389 -4.97 19.82 -19.65
N TYR A 390 -6.20 19.59 -19.23
CA TYR A 390 -7.01 20.57 -18.53
C TYR A 390 -6.35 20.94 -17.20
N VAL A 391 -6.04 22.23 -17.05
CA VAL A 391 -5.52 22.79 -15.81
C VAL A 391 -6.36 24.04 -15.50
N PRO A 392 -7.10 24.11 -14.39
CA PRO A 392 -7.83 25.33 -14.05
C PRO A 392 -6.86 26.46 -13.73
N HIS A 393 -7.33 27.71 -13.84
CA HIS A 393 -6.48 28.87 -13.59
C HIS A 393 -6.28 29.11 -12.07
N SER A 394 -5.35 28.37 -11.44
CA SER A 394 -5.01 28.49 -10.01
C SER A 394 -3.54 28.87 -9.76
N PRO A 395 -3.19 29.46 -8.60
CA PRO A 395 -1.80 29.74 -8.23
C PRO A 395 -0.88 28.51 -8.31
N GLU A 396 -1.40 27.34 -7.91
CA GLU A 396 -0.67 26.07 -7.94
C GLU A 396 -0.47 25.56 -9.37
N GLY A 397 -1.51 25.65 -10.22
CA GLY A 397 -1.43 25.29 -11.64
C GLY A 397 -0.43 26.17 -12.38
N LEU A 398 -0.47 27.48 -12.12
CA LEU A 398 0.48 28.44 -12.67
C LEU A 398 1.91 28.12 -12.26
N ALA A 399 2.18 27.92 -10.97
CA ALA A 399 3.53 27.62 -10.47
C ALA A 399 4.12 26.33 -11.06
N LYS A 400 3.28 25.31 -11.32
CA LYS A 400 3.71 24.02 -11.85
C LYS A 400 4.06 24.04 -13.34
N HIS A 401 3.37 24.86 -14.13
CA HIS A 401 3.48 24.87 -15.59
C HIS A 401 4.24 26.08 -16.15
N LEU A 402 4.71 26.98 -15.27
CA LEU A 402 5.27 28.28 -15.64
C LEU A 402 6.43 28.19 -16.64
N ASP A 403 7.42 27.37 -16.32
CA ASP A 403 8.68 27.29 -17.08
C ASP A 403 8.45 26.70 -18.47
N ASP A 404 7.61 25.67 -18.57
CA ASP A 404 7.25 25.06 -19.85
C ASP A 404 6.41 25.98 -20.73
N LEU A 405 5.39 26.63 -20.14
CA LEU A 405 4.56 27.61 -20.86
C LEU A 405 5.43 28.74 -21.42
N ARG A 406 6.37 29.24 -20.61
CA ARG A 406 7.34 30.25 -21.04
C ARG A 406 8.23 29.73 -22.15
N ARG A 407 8.83 28.54 -22.01
CA ARG A 407 9.68 27.92 -23.05
C ARG A 407 8.95 27.82 -24.38
N VAL A 408 7.73 27.28 -24.39
CA VAL A 408 6.94 27.12 -25.62
C VAL A 408 6.55 28.47 -26.20
N ALA A 409 6.22 29.46 -25.36
CA ALA A 409 5.91 30.80 -25.84
C ALA A 409 7.11 31.48 -26.51
N LEU A 410 8.31 31.34 -25.95
CA LEU A 410 9.54 31.87 -26.55
C LEU A 410 9.87 31.18 -27.88
N LEU A 411 9.66 29.86 -27.98
CA LEU A 411 9.79 29.12 -29.25
C LEU A 411 8.81 29.64 -30.31
N VAL A 412 7.55 29.90 -29.92
CA VAL A 412 6.54 30.48 -30.82
C VAL A 412 6.94 31.89 -31.28
N LEU A 413 7.49 32.72 -30.38
CA LEU A 413 7.99 34.06 -30.73
C LEU A 413 9.15 34.00 -31.70
N GLU A 414 10.14 33.16 -31.41
CA GLU A 414 11.30 32.96 -32.28
C GLU A 414 10.91 32.47 -33.67
N GLN A 415 9.95 31.54 -33.75
CA GLN A 415 9.51 30.96 -35.01
C GLN A 415 8.61 31.90 -35.85
N HIS A 416 7.72 32.67 -35.21
CA HIS A 416 6.67 33.42 -35.91
C HIS A 416 6.88 34.95 -35.90
N GLN A 417 7.73 35.49 -35.02
CA GLN A 417 8.07 36.92 -34.89
C GLN A 417 9.54 37.11 -34.46
N PRO A 418 10.54 36.58 -35.19
CA PRO A 418 11.95 36.54 -34.76
C PRO A 418 12.56 37.92 -34.48
N GLU A 419 12.19 38.94 -35.26
CA GLU A 419 12.72 40.29 -35.07
C GLU A 419 12.15 40.96 -33.81
N ALA A 420 10.86 40.77 -33.53
CA ALA A 420 10.25 41.23 -32.28
C ALA A 420 10.82 40.47 -31.08
N TYR A 421 11.08 39.17 -31.23
CA TYR A 421 11.70 38.34 -30.20
C TYR A 421 13.11 38.84 -29.83
N LYS A 422 13.99 39.04 -30.82
CA LYS A 422 15.35 39.59 -30.61
C LYS A 422 15.34 40.99 -29.98
N ALA A 423 14.36 41.81 -30.36
CA ALA A 423 14.20 43.16 -29.82
C ALA A 423 13.55 43.21 -28.43
N GLY A 424 13.07 42.08 -27.90
CA GLY A 424 12.29 42.03 -26.66
C GLY A 424 10.91 42.72 -26.78
N ASP A 425 10.40 42.91 -28.00
CA ASP A 425 9.12 43.57 -28.28
C ASP A 425 7.96 42.57 -28.23
N TYR A 426 7.79 41.91 -27.09
CA TYR A 426 6.72 40.94 -26.88
C TYR A 426 6.20 41.00 -25.44
N TRP A 427 5.00 40.48 -25.21
CA TRP A 427 4.46 40.24 -23.86
C TRP A 427 4.05 38.78 -23.69
N LEU A 428 4.48 38.22 -22.56
CA LEU A 428 4.03 36.93 -22.04
C LEU A 428 3.20 37.17 -20.77
N ARG A 429 1.87 37.03 -20.86
CA ARG A 429 0.96 37.44 -19.77
C ARG A 429 -0.18 36.46 -19.49
N PHE A 430 -0.54 36.36 -18.22
CA PHE A 430 -1.79 35.72 -17.77
C PHE A 430 -2.84 36.78 -17.47
N HIS A 431 -4.11 36.50 -17.76
CA HIS A 431 -5.22 37.32 -17.28
C HIS A 431 -5.53 37.02 -15.81
N ARG A 432 -5.95 38.04 -15.06
CA ARG A 432 -6.60 37.89 -13.75
C ARG A 432 -8.10 38.13 -13.88
N PRO A 433 -8.95 37.48 -13.05
CA PRO A 433 -10.39 37.79 -13.00
C PRO A 433 -10.64 39.30 -12.85
N PRO A 434 -11.68 39.87 -13.47
CA PRO A 434 -12.80 39.21 -14.16
C PRO A 434 -12.59 38.96 -15.67
N PHE A 435 -11.40 39.24 -16.24
CA PHE A 435 -11.17 39.16 -17.69
C PHE A 435 -10.65 37.81 -18.19
N SER A 436 -10.57 36.80 -17.31
CA SER A 436 -10.32 35.41 -17.72
C SER A 436 -11.63 34.79 -18.22
N SER A 437 -11.75 34.62 -19.53
CA SER A 437 -12.97 34.12 -20.18
C SER A 437 -13.02 32.61 -20.35
N VAL A 438 -11.91 31.89 -20.08
CA VAL A 438 -11.81 30.44 -20.25
C VAL A 438 -11.12 29.84 -19.02
N ASP A 439 -11.81 28.94 -18.34
CA ASP A 439 -11.26 28.20 -17.20
C ASP A 439 -10.36 27.05 -17.67
N HIS A 440 -9.25 27.38 -18.32
CA HIS A 440 -8.16 26.46 -18.66
C HIS A 440 -6.91 27.32 -18.76
N LEU A 441 -5.85 27.00 -18.02
CA LEU A 441 -4.61 27.75 -17.95
C LEU A 441 -4.06 28.05 -19.35
N HIS A 442 -3.90 29.33 -19.66
CA HIS A 442 -3.39 29.78 -20.95
C HIS A 442 -2.49 31.00 -20.78
N LEU A 443 -1.32 30.93 -21.38
CA LEU A 443 -0.38 32.04 -21.47
C LEU A 443 -0.62 32.80 -22.78
N HIS A 444 -0.88 34.10 -22.69
CA HIS A 444 -0.88 34.97 -23.85
C HIS A 444 0.54 35.24 -24.32
N CYS A 445 0.78 35.01 -25.61
CA CYS A 445 2.02 35.32 -26.30
C CYS A 445 1.72 36.37 -27.37
N LEU A 446 2.08 37.63 -27.10
CA LEU A 446 1.73 38.78 -27.94
C LEU A 446 2.99 39.44 -28.50
N ALA A 447 3.07 39.61 -29.82
CA ALA A 447 4.17 40.32 -30.48
C ALA A 447 3.78 40.82 -31.88
N PRO A 448 4.47 41.83 -32.44
CA PRO A 448 5.16 42.88 -31.71
C PRO A 448 4.17 43.74 -30.90
N ILE A 449 4.54 44.10 -29.68
CA ILE A 449 3.70 44.95 -28.83
C ILE A 449 3.71 46.40 -29.27
N SER A 450 4.80 46.87 -29.88
CA SER A 450 4.86 48.19 -30.51
C SER A 450 3.65 48.43 -31.44
N GLN A 451 3.21 47.40 -32.15
CA GLN A 451 2.08 47.42 -33.10
C GLN A 451 0.72 47.03 -32.49
N ALA A 452 0.66 46.71 -31.20
CA ALA A 452 -0.60 46.37 -30.54
C ALA A 452 -1.52 47.62 -30.42
N PRO A 453 -2.85 47.47 -30.61
CA PRO A 453 -3.81 48.57 -30.40
C PRO A 453 -3.76 49.13 -28.97
N LEU A 454 -4.11 50.40 -28.81
CA LEU A 454 -4.16 51.07 -27.50
C LEU A 454 -5.02 50.31 -26.47
N TRP A 455 -6.15 49.77 -26.91
CA TRP A 455 -7.03 48.93 -26.10
C TRP A 455 -6.30 47.68 -25.55
N THR A 456 -5.47 47.01 -26.36
CA THR A 456 -4.69 45.85 -25.90
C THR A 456 -3.65 46.27 -24.89
N LYS A 457 -2.97 47.40 -25.12
CA LYS A 457 -2.00 47.96 -24.16
C LYS A 457 -2.65 48.30 -22.82
N PHE A 458 -3.92 48.71 -22.82
CA PHE A 458 -4.71 48.96 -21.61
C PHE A 458 -5.09 47.66 -20.87
N VAL A 459 -5.64 46.65 -21.56
CA VAL A 459 -6.05 45.37 -20.95
C VAL A 459 -4.88 44.61 -20.36
N PHE A 460 -3.77 44.61 -21.08
CA PHE A 460 -2.61 43.83 -20.70
C PHE A 460 -1.64 44.61 -19.80
N LEU A 461 -1.83 45.91 -19.53
CA LEU A 461 -0.88 46.79 -18.84
C LEU A 461 -0.18 46.09 -17.64
N ALA A 462 1.16 46.06 -17.66
CA ALA A 462 1.97 45.48 -16.59
C ALA A 462 1.63 46.10 -15.24
N ASP A 463 1.58 45.28 -14.19
CA ASP A 463 1.27 45.69 -12.81
C ASP A 463 -0.16 46.25 -12.61
N SER A 464 -1.04 46.10 -13.59
CA SER A 464 -2.47 46.31 -13.38
C SER A 464 -3.08 45.14 -12.58
N PRO A 465 -4.20 45.34 -11.87
CA PRO A 465 -4.90 44.25 -11.17
C PRO A 465 -5.34 43.09 -12.08
N TRP A 466 -5.25 43.27 -13.40
CA TRP A 466 -5.90 42.48 -14.43
C TRP A 466 -4.95 41.58 -15.23
N ALA A 467 -3.64 41.78 -15.10
CA ALA A 467 -2.63 41.01 -15.82
C ALA A 467 -1.42 40.67 -14.92
N LEU A 468 -0.89 39.46 -15.06
CA LEU A 468 0.38 39.06 -14.47
C LEU A 468 1.44 38.96 -15.58
N ASP A 469 2.52 39.74 -15.44
CA ASP A 469 3.67 39.74 -16.35
C ASP A 469 4.70 38.69 -15.90
N LEU A 470 5.14 37.84 -16.83
CA LEU A 470 6.10 36.76 -16.52
C LEU A 470 7.55 37.21 -16.52
N ASP A 471 7.86 38.34 -17.14
CA ASP A 471 9.24 38.83 -17.25
C ASP A 471 9.62 39.79 -16.12
N LYS A 472 8.65 40.22 -15.28
CA LYS A 472 8.88 40.99 -14.06
C LYS A 472 8.66 40.10 -12.83
N ARG A 473 9.74 39.72 -12.13
CA ARG A 473 9.66 38.96 -10.86
C ARG A 473 9.27 39.84 -9.68
#